data_AF-A0A559M1T7-F1
#
_entry.id   AF-A0A559M1T7-F1
#
_cell.length_a   1.000
_cell.length_b   1.000
_cell.length_c   1.000
_cell.angle_alpha   90.00
_cell.angle_beta   90.00
_cell.angle_gamma   90.00
#
_symmetry.space_group_name_H-M   'P 1'
#
loop_
_entity.id
_entity.type
_entity.pdbx_description
1 polymer ?
#
loop_
_entity_poly.entity_id
_entity_poly.type
_entity_poly.pdbx_seq_one_letter_code
_entity_poly.pdbx_strand_id
1 'polypeptide(L)'
;MAEPRKIELQSPEDLQHLIAIARRAANEKIDQALPPMEGDVEDAMRKAVEKDVHNYINNVYTATFPSITLNGLTPDPEIVQKADLNTQGVEEEYEPFNAKLFARAKDLA
;
A
#
# COMPACT_ATOMS: atom_id res chain seq x y z
N MET A 1 8.91 -14.61 28.85
CA MET A 1 9.39 -14.31 27.47
C MET A 1 9.33 -12.80 27.32
N ALA A 2 10.39 -12.15 26.83
CA ALA A 2 10.36 -10.70 26.62
C ALA A 2 9.39 -10.38 25.48
N GLU A 3 8.55 -9.36 25.64
CA GLU A 3 7.70 -8.88 24.54
C GLU A 3 8.59 -8.33 23.41
N PRO A 4 8.29 -8.66 22.14
CA PRO A 4 8.99 -8.05 21.01
C PRO A 4 8.72 -6.54 21.01
N ARG A 5 9.74 -5.77 20.60
CA ARG A 5 9.63 -4.30 20.49
C ARG A 5 8.50 -3.95 19.51
N LYS A 6 7.57 -3.12 19.95
CA LYS A 6 6.50 -2.57 19.10
C LYS A 6 7.05 -1.54 18.12
N ILE A 7 6.42 -1.45 16.96
CA ILE A 7 6.74 -0.49 15.90
C ILE A 7 5.89 0.76 16.13
N GLU A 8 6.56 1.89 16.39
CA GLU A 8 5.90 3.18 16.54
C GLU A 8 5.71 3.83 15.16
N LEU A 9 4.48 4.26 14.87
CA LEU A 9 4.14 5.08 13.71
C LEU A 9 3.91 6.53 14.16
N GLN A 10 4.22 7.50 13.30
CA GLN A 10 4.10 8.92 13.67
C GLN A 10 2.64 9.35 13.68
N SER A 11 1.83 8.81 12.77
CA SER A 11 0.41 9.13 12.70
C SER A 11 -0.44 8.02 12.07
N PRO A 12 -1.78 8.07 12.21
CA PRO A 12 -2.70 7.13 11.54
C PRO A 12 -2.57 7.15 10.02
N GLU A 13 -2.21 8.30 9.44
CA GLU A 13 -2.00 8.49 8.01
C GLU A 13 -0.80 7.65 7.51
N ASP A 14 0.24 7.46 8.33
CA ASP A 14 1.35 6.56 7.96
C ASP A 14 0.86 5.14 7.73
N LEU A 15 -0.01 4.64 8.63
CA LEU A 15 -0.57 3.29 8.50
C LEU A 15 -1.45 3.18 7.25
N GLN A 16 -2.28 4.20 6.98
CA GLN A 16 -3.09 4.27 5.76
C GLN A 16 -2.22 4.29 4.51
N HIS A 17 -1.13 5.05 4.53
CA HIS A 17 -0.19 5.15 3.42
C HIS A 17 0.50 3.81 3.14
N LEU A 18 0.94 3.08 4.18
CA LEU A 18 1.51 1.74 4.03
C LEU A 18 0.51 0.76 3.42
N ILE A 19 -0.74 0.78 3.85
CA ILE A 19 -1.82 -0.06 3.29
C ILE A 19 -2.05 0.29 1.82
N ALA A 20 -2.04 1.59 1.48
CA ALA A 20 -2.23 2.05 0.10
C ALA A 20 -1.08 1.61 -0.82
N ILE A 21 0.18 1.71 -0.37
CA ILE A 21 1.34 1.18 -1.13
C ILE A 21 1.20 -0.33 -1.37
N ALA A 22 0.87 -1.10 -0.32
CA ALA A 22 0.74 -2.55 -0.42
C ALA A 22 -0.34 -2.95 -1.45
N ARG A 23 -1.45 -2.21 -1.48
CA ARG A 23 -2.53 -2.43 -2.44
C ARG A 23 -2.17 -2.01 -3.85
N ARG A 24 -1.51 -0.88 -4.02
CA ARG A 24 -1.05 -0.46 -5.34
C ARG A 24 -0.13 -1.50 -5.94
N ALA A 25 0.86 -1.97 -5.18
CA ALA A 25 1.75 -3.05 -5.60
C ALA A 25 1.01 -4.37 -5.87
N ALA A 26 -0.05 -4.67 -5.12
CA ALA A 26 -0.89 -5.84 -5.37
C ALA A 26 -1.69 -5.69 -6.68
N ASN A 27 -2.27 -4.52 -6.93
CA ASN A 27 -3.02 -4.21 -8.15
C ASN A 27 -2.11 -4.25 -9.38
N GLU A 28 -0.92 -3.65 -9.32
CA GLU A 28 0.08 -3.74 -10.39
C GLU A 28 0.41 -5.19 -10.75
N LYS A 29 0.50 -6.09 -9.75
CA LYS A 29 0.72 -7.52 -9.98
C LYS A 29 -0.50 -8.24 -10.55
N ILE A 30 -1.69 -7.88 -10.08
CA ILE A 30 -2.95 -8.43 -10.62
C ILE A 30 -3.10 -8.00 -12.07
N ASP A 31 -2.82 -6.74 -12.41
CA ASP A 31 -2.90 -6.22 -13.78
C ASP A 31 -1.93 -6.93 -14.72
N GLN A 32 -0.74 -7.31 -14.24
CA GLN A 32 0.22 -8.10 -15.01
C GLN A 32 -0.23 -9.56 -15.21
N ALA A 33 -0.82 -10.18 -14.18
CA ALA A 33 -1.18 -11.60 -14.20
C ALA A 33 -2.57 -11.87 -14.81
N LEU A 34 -3.49 -10.94 -14.63
CA LEU A 34 -4.90 -10.96 -15.02
C LEU A 34 -5.24 -9.61 -15.66
N PRO A 35 -4.72 -9.33 -16.87
CA PRO A 35 -4.98 -8.07 -17.54
C PRO A 35 -6.49 -7.89 -17.79
N PRO A 36 -6.98 -6.63 -17.87
CA PRO A 36 -8.35 -6.34 -18.26
C PRO A 36 -8.66 -6.98 -19.62
N MET A 37 -9.70 -7.79 -19.69
CA MET A 37 -10.20 -8.38 -20.93
C MET A 37 -11.50 -7.68 -21.35
N GLU A 38 -11.71 -7.51 -22.66
CA GLU A 38 -12.95 -6.93 -23.19
C GLU A 38 -14.11 -7.92 -23.04
N GLY A 39 -14.98 -7.70 -22.04
CA GLY A 39 -16.21 -8.46 -21.83
C GLY A 39 -16.50 -8.74 -20.35
N ASP A 40 -17.77 -8.60 -19.94
CA ASP A 40 -18.19 -8.67 -18.53
C ASP A 40 -17.89 -10.00 -17.81
N VAL A 41 -17.77 -11.11 -18.55
CA VAL A 41 -17.68 -12.46 -17.97
C VAL A 41 -16.25 -12.83 -17.57
N GLU A 42 -15.24 -12.43 -18.36
CA GLU A 42 -13.83 -12.73 -18.03
C GLU A 42 -13.31 -11.85 -16.89
N ASP A 43 -13.91 -10.67 -16.70
CA ASP A 43 -13.56 -9.73 -15.63
C ASP A 43 -14.08 -10.17 -14.24
N ALA A 44 -14.99 -11.15 -14.17
CA ALA A 44 -15.51 -11.68 -12.91
C ALA A 44 -14.43 -12.39 -12.09
N MET A 45 -13.56 -13.17 -12.73
CA MET A 45 -12.45 -13.86 -12.06
C MET A 45 -11.44 -12.86 -11.53
N ARG A 46 -11.11 -11.84 -12.32
CA ARG A 46 -10.20 -10.76 -11.91
C ARG A 46 -10.73 -10.03 -10.66
N LYS A 47 -11.99 -9.62 -10.68
CA LYS A 47 -12.66 -8.97 -9.53
C LYS A 47 -12.67 -9.85 -8.28
N ALA A 48 -12.87 -11.15 -8.43
CA ALA A 48 -12.82 -12.09 -7.31
C ALA A 48 -11.42 -12.16 -6.69
N VAL A 49 -10.38 -12.29 -7.52
CA VAL A 49 -8.98 -12.30 -7.07
C VAL A 49 -8.60 -10.98 -6.40
N GLU A 50 -8.97 -9.84 -6.98
CA GLU A 50 -8.73 -8.52 -6.41
C GLU A 50 -9.33 -8.40 -5.01
N LYS A 51 -10.60 -8.78 -4.86
CA LYS A 51 -11.29 -8.80 -3.57
C LYS A 51 -10.57 -9.68 -2.55
N ASP A 52 -10.18 -10.89 -2.93
CA ASP A 52 -9.52 -11.84 -2.01
C ASP A 52 -8.14 -11.32 -1.57
N VAL A 53 -7.38 -10.72 -2.48
CA VAL A 53 -6.08 -10.11 -2.18
C VAL A 53 -6.23 -8.90 -1.27
N HIS A 54 -7.20 -8.02 -1.52
CA HIS A 54 -7.46 -6.87 -0.64
C HIS A 54 -7.92 -7.29 0.75
N ASN A 55 -8.76 -8.33 0.86
CA ASN A 55 -9.14 -8.91 2.14
C ASN A 55 -7.93 -9.50 2.88
N TYR A 56 -7.04 -10.20 2.17
CA TYR A 56 -5.80 -10.71 2.74
C TYR A 56 -4.93 -9.57 3.29
N ILE A 57 -4.75 -8.50 2.53
CA ILE A 57 -4.00 -7.30 2.97
C ILE A 57 -4.63 -6.75 4.27
N ASN A 58 -5.95 -6.58 4.30
CA ASN A 58 -6.65 -6.08 5.49
C ASN A 58 -6.38 -6.97 6.71
N ASN A 59 -6.51 -8.28 6.54
CA ASN A 59 -6.26 -9.24 7.61
C ASN A 59 -4.82 -9.19 8.13
N VAL A 60 -3.83 -9.03 7.24
CA VAL A 60 -2.43 -8.89 7.63
C VAL A 60 -2.23 -7.65 8.48
N TYR A 61 -2.70 -6.49 8.02
CA TYR A 61 -2.55 -5.25 8.78
C TYR A 61 -3.29 -5.31 10.12
N THR A 62 -4.54 -5.78 10.16
CA THR A 62 -5.28 -5.96 11.42
C THR A 62 -4.54 -6.90 12.38
N ALA A 63 -3.97 -8.00 11.89
CA ALA A 63 -3.20 -8.94 12.71
C ALA A 63 -1.90 -8.33 13.27
N THR A 64 -1.36 -7.27 12.64
CA THR A 64 -0.15 -6.58 13.12
C THR A 64 -0.40 -5.58 14.24
N PHE A 65 -1.65 -5.24 14.53
CA PHE A 65 -2.00 -4.18 15.50
C PHE A 65 -1.43 -4.36 16.91
N PRO A 66 -1.35 -5.59 17.47
CA PRO A 66 -0.69 -5.78 18.77
C PRO A 66 0.79 -5.38 18.78
N SER A 67 1.42 -5.38 17.61
CA SER A 67 2.84 -5.10 17.38
C SER A 67 3.11 -3.66 16.93
N ILE A 68 2.08 -2.83 16.74
CA ILE A 68 2.18 -1.44 16.27
C ILE A 68 1.62 -0.51 17.34
N THR A 69 2.21 0.67 17.46
CA THR A 69 1.74 1.75 18.34
C THR A 69 1.66 3.07 17.58
N LEU A 70 0.65 3.87 17.90
CA LEU A 70 0.39 5.21 17.39
C LEU A 70 0.38 6.18 18.58
N ASN A 71 1.44 6.94 18.75
CA ASN A 71 1.69 7.75 19.95
C ASN A 71 1.50 6.94 21.25
N GLY A 72 2.02 5.70 21.26
CA GLY A 72 1.90 4.76 22.38
C GLY A 72 0.53 4.08 22.55
N LEU A 73 -0.45 4.35 21.68
CA LEU A 73 -1.78 3.71 21.69
C LEU A 73 -1.87 2.58 20.66
N THR A 74 -2.74 1.61 20.89
CA THR A 74 -3.03 0.56 19.90
C THR A 74 -3.91 1.14 18.78
N PRO A 75 -3.61 0.90 17.50
CA PRO A 75 -4.41 1.38 16.39
C PRO A 75 -5.86 0.86 16.40
N ASP A 76 -6.79 1.70 15.96
CA ASP A 76 -8.20 1.31 15.77
C ASP A 76 -8.37 0.56 14.42
N PRO A 77 -9.04 -0.61 14.39
CA PRO A 77 -9.34 -1.35 13.15
C PRO A 77 -10.03 -0.52 12.06
N GLU A 78 -10.76 0.53 12.44
CA GLU A 78 -11.36 1.46 11.50
C GLU A 78 -10.36 2.14 10.56
N ILE A 79 -9.09 2.28 10.96
CA ILE A 79 -8.05 2.90 10.12
C ILE A 79 -7.84 2.10 8.83
N VAL A 80 -7.93 0.76 8.90
CA VAL A 80 -7.81 -0.11 7.73
C VAL A 80 -8.97 0.11 6.77
N GLN A 81 -10.20 0.18 7.28
CA GLN A 81 -11.39 0.45 6.45
C GLN A 81 -11.34 1.84 5.81
N LYS A 82 -10.84 2.85 6.52
CA LYS A 82 -10.67 4.21 5.99
C LYS A 82 -9.60 4.27 4.89
N ALA A 83 -8.58 3.41 4.93
CA ALA A 83 -7.60 3.28 3.86
C ALA A 83 -8.21 2.72 2.56
N ASP A 84 -9.32 1.96 2.63
CA ASP A 84 -10.07 1.45 1.45
C ASP A 84 -10.59 2.55 0.56
N LEU A 85 -10.90 3.71 1.13
CA LEU A 85 -11.45 4.86 0.41
C LEU A 85 -10.36 5.72 -0.26
N ASN A 86 -9.11 5.60 0.18
CA ASN A 86 -7.99 6.46 -0.23
C ASN A 86 -7.00 5.81 -1.20
N THR A 87 -7.27 4.58 -1.68
CA THR A 87 -6.38 3.85 -2.60
C THR A 87 -6.12 4.55 -3.93
N GLN A 88 -6.95 5.54 -4.30
CA GLN A 88 -6.78 6.36 -5.50
C GLN A 88 -5.72 7.47 -5.38
N GLY A 89 -5.19 7.74 -4.18
CA GLY A 89 -4.37 8.93 -3.91
C GLY A 89 -2.85 8.76 -3.92
N VAL A 90 -2.30 7.55 -4.12
CA VAL A 90 -0.85 7.34 -4.13
C VAL A 90 -0.32 7.30 -5.58
N GLU A 91 -0.48 8.43 -6.27
CA GLU A 91 0.29 8.69 -7.48
C GLU A 91 1.73 8.97 -7.03
N GLU A 92 2.69 8.18 -7.49
CA GLU A 92 4.10 8.48 -7.26
C GLU A 92 4.44 9.76 -8.02
N GLU A 93 4.40 10.89 -7.32
CA GLU A 93 4.88 12.16 -7.85
C GLU A 93 6.40 12.07 -7.99
N TYR A 94 6.86 11.69 -9.19
CA TYR A 94 8.27 11.80 -9.55
C TYR A 94 8.67 13.26 -9.67
N GLU A 95 9.83 13.61 -9.12
CA GLU A 95 10.42 14.93 -9.38
C GLU A 95 10.63 15.11 -10.90
N PRO A 96 10.33 16.29 -11.47
CA PRO A 96 10.54 16.52 -12.88
C PRO A 96 12.02 16.40 -13.22
N PHE A 97 12.34 15.74 -14.34
CA PHE A 97 13.72 15.50 -14.75
C PHE A 97 14.54 16.80 -14.81
N ASN A 98 15.58 16.88 -13.98
CA ASN A 98 16.46 18.03 -13.94
C ASN A 98 17.74 17.77 -14.77
N ALA A 99 17.74 18.26 -16.00
CA ALA A 99 18.87 18.11 -16.93
C ALA A 99 20.21 18.65 -16.37
N LYS A 100 20.17 19.65 -15.48
CA LYS A 100 21.39 20.20 -14.86
C LYS A 100 21.98 19.26 -13.80
N LEU A 101 21.12 18.62 -13.00
CA LEU A 101 21.56 17.61 -12.04
C LEU A 101 22.12 16.38 -12.76
N PHE A 102 21.46 15.96 -13.84
CA PHE A 102 21.95 14.84 -14.67
C PHE A 102 23.33 15.12 -15.29
N ALA A 103 23.53 16.31 -15.86
CA ALA A 103 24.83 16.69 -16.42
C ALA A 103 25.95 16.67 -15.36
N ARG A 104 25.68 17.22 -14.16
CA ARG A 104 26.63 17.16 -13.04
C ARG A 104 26.93 15.75 -12.58
N ALA A 105 25.93 14.87 -12.50
CA ALA A 105 26.12 13.47 -12.12
C ALA A 105 27.00 12.73 -13.15
N LYS A 106 26.84 13.04 -14.44
CA LYS A 106 27.67 12.50 -15.52
C LYS A 106 29.13 12.95 -15.43
N ASP A 107 29.39 14.19 -15.04
CA ASP A 107 30.76 14.72 -14.86
C ASP A 107 31.47 14.15 -13.62
N LEU A 108 30.73 13.53 -12.69
CA LEU A 108 31.24 12.92 -11.46
C LEU A 108 31.47 11.40 -11.57
N ALA A 109 31.13 10.78 -12.71
CA ALA A 109 31.29 9.36 -13.00
C ALA A 109 32.48 9.10 -13.93
#